data_AF-A0A9E5NH37-F1
#
_entry.id   AF-A0A9E5NH37-F1
#
_cell.length_a   1.000
_cell.length_b   1.000
_cell.length_c   1.000
_cell.angle_alpha   90.00
_cell.angle_beta   90.00
_cell.angle_gamma   90.00
#
_symmetry.space_group_name_H-M   'P 1'
#
loop_
_entity.id
_entity.type
_entity.pdbx_description
1 polymer ?
#
loop_
_entity_poly.entity_id
_entity_poly.type
_entity_poly.pdbx_seq_one_letter_code
_entity_poly.pdbx_strand_id
1 'polypeptide(L)'
;MTKASDNRQPSGDASIRTCVAVANCSTTEKIASVSESKPDLAQPHVRPTTSRLTVANRWDHFLARLGIKRGARRVEPGLYALGNPSPESPVFVSANYTLSFDALRSALPGIDGYVLVLDTEGINVWCAAGKGTFGTEELVRRTESTRLREVVRHRVILLPQLGASGVAAHEVEERSGFEVEYGPVRASDLPEYLKTHRATPQMRRVRFALRDRLILIPVELVYVFLPVLLIAGAVAIISMWLPPVDVDYAFLFGLGAAVLAGVALFPILLPWIPTRDFSSKGFILGGLVALPFAMTAFLSNVGAPGWLQVGGALPHLLALPPVTAYLALNFTGSTTFTSRSGVRREIFRYVPIMAWMFGIGIVLGIVLFLITLVGGF
;
A
#
# COMPACT_ATOMS: atom_id res chain seq x y z
N MET A 1 18.37 43.73 16.07
CA MET A 1 17.14 44.57 16.14
C MET A 1 15.96 43.62 15.84
N THR A 2 14.94 43.38 16.69
CA THR A 2 13.85 44.29 17.17
C THR A 2 13.14 45.01 16.02
N LYS A 3 11.80 45.06 15.86
CA LYS A 3 10.56 44.60 16.58
C LYS A 3 9.55 44.12 15.49
N ALA A 4 8.37 43.51 15.67
CA ALA A 4 7.51 42.95 16.75
C ALA A 4 6.60 41.86 16.05
N SER A 5 5.78 40.97 16.63
CA SER A 5 4.79 40.95 17.74
C SER A 5 3.51 41.80 17.54
N ASP A 6 2.41 41.14 17.19
CA ASP A 6 1.08 41.34 17.79
C ASP A 6 0.32 39.99 17.80
N ASN A 7 -0.61 39.81 18.73
CA ASN A 7 -1.41 38.61 18.95
C ASN A 7 -2.74 39.04 19.60
N ARG A 8 -3.89 38.64 19.04
CA ARG A 8 -5.18 38.89 19.70
C ARG A 8 -6.30 37.97 19.24
N GLN A 9 -6.84 37.22 20.20
CA GLN A 9 -8.22 36.74 20.19
C GLN A 9 -9.16 37.89 20.59
N PRO A 10 -10.46 37.83 20.23
CA PRO A 10 -11.53 38.48 20.98
C PRO A 10 -12.28 37.48 21.86
N SER A 11 -12.79 37.96 22.99
CA SER A 11 -13.60 37.20 23.96
C SER A 11 -14.75 38.07 24.47
N GLY A 12 -15.92 37.47 24.78
CA GLY A 12 -16.94 38.08 25.65
C GLY A 12 -18.27 38.48 24.99
N ASP A 13 -19.22 37.55 25.01
CA ASP A 13 -20.49 37.63 25.79
C ASP A 13 -21.51 38.79 25.59
N ALA A 14 -22.65 38.68 26.29
CA ALA A 14 -23.71 39.66 26.57
C ALA A 14 -24.88 39.85 25.56
N SER A 15 -25.80 38.88 25.58
CA SER A 15 -27.27 39.02 25.75
C SER A 15 -28.10 40.14 25.04
N ILE A 16 -29.24 39.74 24.48
CA ILE A 16 -30.54 40.46 24.57
C ILE A 16 -31.65 39.45 24.94
N ARG A 17 -32.70 39.89 25.66
CA ARG A 17 -33.82 39.06 26.13
C ARG A 17 -35.14 39.42 25.44
N THR A 18 -35.99 38.43 25.19
CA THR A 18 -37.45 38.62 25.07
C THR A 18 -38.19 37.42 25.70
N CYS A 19 -39.06 37.68 26.67
CA CYS A 19 -40.05 36.74 27.23
C CYS A 19 -41.45 37.09 26.65
N VAL A 20 -42.60 36.43 26.85
CA VAL A 20 -43.14 35.57 27.93
C VAL A 20 -44.27 34.68 27.33
N ALA A 21 -44.43 33.43 27.78
CA ALA A 21 -45.70 32.65 27.89
C ALA A 21 -45.35 31.18 28.23
N VAL A 22 -45.23 30.74 29.49
CA VAL A 22 -46.27 30.56 30.53
C VAL A 22 -47.39 29.58 30.12
N ALA A 23 -47.21 28.32 30.53
CA ALA A 23 -48.28 27.37 30.82
C ALA A 23 -47.82 26.47 31.98
N ASN A 24 -48.58 26.41 33.07
CA ASN A 24 -48.24 25.59 34.23
C ASN A 24 -48.62 24.12 34.01
N CYS A 25 -47.78 23.20 34.47
CA CYS A 25 -48.25 21.93 35.01
C CYS A 25 -47.34 21.53 36.19
N SER A 26 -47.93 21.16 37.32
CA SER A 26 -47.22 20.93 38.58
C SER A 26 -47.39 19.48 39.05
N THR A 27 -46.29 18.75 39.15
CA THR A 27 -46.26 17.43 39.80
C THR A 27 -45.00 17.32 40.65
N THR A 28 -45.19 17.20 41.97
CA THR A 28 -44.12 16.92 42.91
C THR A 28 -43.79 15.43 42.90
N GLU A 29 -42.59 15.06 42.47
CA GLU A 29 -42.01 13.74 42.76
C GLU A 29 -40.86 13.85 43.78
N LYS A 30 -40.63 12.75 44.50
CA LYS A 30 -39.73 12.71 45.65
C LYS A 30 -38.27 12.66 45.21
N ILE A 31 -37.43 13.50 45.81
CA ILE A 31 -35.98 13.34 45.75
C ILE A 31 -35.61 12.08 46.54
N ALA A 32 -35.47 10.95 45.84
CA ALA A 32 -34.78 9.79 46.37
C ALA A 32 -33.27 10.04 46.26
N SER A 33 -32.53 9.84 47.35
CA SER A 33 -31.07 10.00 47.35
C SER A 33 -30.42 8.89 46.52
N VAL A 34 -30.01 9.22 45.30
CA VAL A 34 -29.17 8.35 44.48
C VAL A 34 -27.83 8.18 45.19
N SER A 35 -27.61 6.98 45.73
CA SER A 35 -26.29 6.57 46.21
C SER A 35 -25.35 6.51 45.02
N GLU A 36 -24.29 7.32 45.02
CA GLU A 36 -23.22 7.25 44.01
C GLU A 36 -22.45 5.94 44.17
N SER A 37 -22.93 4.87 43.53
CA SER A 37 -22.12 3.68 43.31
C SER A 37 -20.89 4.07 42.49
N LYS A 38 -19.70 3.83 43.05
CA LYS A 38 -18.44 3.96 42.30
C LYS A 38 -18.59 3.28 40.95
N PRO A 39 -18.13 3.89 39.84
CA PRO A 39 -18.03 3.18 38.58
C PRO A 39 -17.13 1.96 38.79
N ASP A 40 -17.69 0.79 38.58
CA ASP A 40 -16.96 -0.46 38.75
C ASP A 40 -15.77 -0.48 37.77
N LEU A 41 -14.57 -0.76 38.27
CA LEU A 41 -13.33 -0.67 37.49
C LEU A 41 -13.20 -1.91 36.60
N ALA A 42 -14.07 -1.97 35.59
CA ALA A 42 -14.10 -3.00 34.56
C ALA A 42 -12.68 -3.30 34.07
N GLN A 43 -12.29 -4.57 34.07
CA GLN A 43 -10.92 -4.96 33.80
C GLN A 43 -10.47 -4.56 32.38
N PRO A 44 -9.16 -4.38 32.13
CA PRO A 44 -8.64 -4.13 30.78
C PRO A 44 -9.16 -5.16 29.78
N HIS A 45 -9.75 -4.69 28.66
CA HIS A 45 -10.35 -5.57 27.67
C HIS A 45 -9.29 -6.22 26.78
N VAL A 46 -8.84 -7.41 27.17
CA VAL A 46 -7.83 -8.21 26.44
C VAL A 46 -8.51 -9.32 25.64
N ARG A 47 -8.23 -9.38 24.34
CA ARG A 47 -8.85 -10.35 23.40
C ARG A 47 -7.97 -11.58 23.20
N PRO A 48 -8.48 -12.82 23.27
CA PRO A 48 -7.65 -14.01 23.06
C PRO A 48 -7.19 -14.12 21.59
N THR A 49 -5.96 -14.58 21.38
CA THR A 49 -5.43 -14.97 20.06
C THR A 49 -4.44 -16.13 20.17
N THR A 50 -4.09 -16.72 19.03
CA THR A 50 -3.21 -17.89 18.94
C THR A 50 -2.21 -17.72 17.80
N SER A 51 -1.08 -18.41 17.85
CA SER A 51 -0.11 -18.46 16.76
C SER A 51 -0.58 -19.31 15.56
N ARG A 52 -1.60 -20.16 15.74
CA ARG A 52 -2.11 -21.02 14.66
C ARG A 52 -2.97 -20.21 13.66
N LEU A 53 -2.64 -20.32 12.37
CA LEU A 53 -3.42 -19.75 11.27
C LEU A 53 -4.49 -20.74 10.77
N THR A 54 -5.76 -20.34 10.90
CA THR A 54 -6.92 -21.12 10.42
C THR A 54 -7.02 -21.12 8.89
N VAL A 55 -7.89 -21.98 8.34
CA VAL A 55 -8.23 -21.93 6.90
C VAL A 55 -8.86 -20.58 6.53
N ALA A 56 -9.70 -20.01 7.40
CA ALA A 56 -10.28 -18.68 7.20
C ALA A 56 -9.21 -17.57 7.12
N ASN A 57 -8.16 -17.62 7.97
CA ASN A 57 -7.02 -16.70 7.86
C ASN A 57 -6.32 -16.87 6.51
N ARG A 58 -6.05 -18.12 6.08
CA ARG A 58 -5.38 -18.39 4.80
C ARG A 58 -6.21 -17.92 3.59
N TRP A 59 -7.53 -17.98 3.69
CA TRP A 59 -8.45 -17.44 2.68
C TRP A 59 -8.47 -15.91 2.67
N ASP A 60 -8.50 -15.24 3.84
CA ASP A 60 -8.32 -13.79 3.93
C ASP A 60 -7.00 -13.34 3.31
N HIS A 61 -5.90 -14.06 3.61
CA HIS A 61 -4.57 -13.83 3.06
C HIS A 61 -4.49 -14.01 1.54
N PHE A 62 -5.28 -14.92 0.98
CA PHE A 62 -5.37 -15.13 -0.47
C PHE A 62 -6.12 -13.97 -1.13
N LEU A 63 -7.33 -13.65 -0.64
CA LEU A 63 -8.13 -12.54 -1.15
C LEU A 63 -7.44 -11.17 -0.96
N ALA A 64 -6.63 -11.00 0.10
CA ALA A 64 -5.78 -9.83 0.30
C ALA A 64 -4.70 -9.68 -0.78
N ARG A 65 -4.12 -10.80 -1.26
CA ARG A 65 -3.17 -10.83 -2.39
C ARG A 65 -3.82 -10.69 -3.76
N LEU A 66 -5.15 -10.84 -3.86
CA LEU A 66 -5.94 -10.46 -5.03
C LEU A 66 -6.47 -9.01 -4.95
N GLY A 67 -6.12 -8.24 -3.92
CA GLY A 67 -6.62 -6.88 -3.71
C GLY A 67 -8.09 -6.76 -3.29
N ILE A 68 -8.86 -7.86 -3.28
CA ILE A 68 -10.30 -7.90 -3.04
C ILE A 68 -10.62 -7.35 -1.65
N LYS A 69 -11.33 -6.22 -1.59
CA LYS A 69 -11.67 -5.48 -0.35
C LYS A 69 -10.46 -5.24 0.58
N ARG A 70 -9.25 -5.09 0.04
CA ARG A 70 -7.97 -5.11 0.79
C ARG A 70 -7.94 -4.21 2.03
N GLY A 71 -8.45 -2.98 1.95
CA GLY A 71 -8.48 -2.03 3.08
C GLY A 71 -9.45 -2.38 4.21
N ALA A 72 -10.42 -3.26 3.96
CA ALA A 72 -11.37 -3.76 4.97
C ALA A 72 -10.86 -5.03 5.69
N ARG A 73 -9.68 -5.56 5.31
CA ARG A 73 -9.04 -6.72 5.96
C ARG A 73 -8.27 -6.24 7.18
N ARG A 74 -9.04 -5.96 8.23
CA ARG A 74 -8.57 -5.44 9.52
C ARG A 74 -8.90 -6.43 10.64
N VAL A 75 -7.98 -6.56 11.59
CA VAL A 75 -8.33 -6.95 12.96
C VAL A 75 -8.76 -5.70 13.74
N GLU A 76 -9.48 -5.88 14.85
CA GLU A 76 -9.93 -4.75 15.65
C GLU A 76 -8.77 -4.19 16.49
N PRO A 77 -8.46 -2.88 16.45
CA PRO A 77 -7.43 -2.27 17.30
C PRO A 77 -7.68 -2.51 18.79
N GLY A 78 -6.62 -2.67 19.58
CA GLY A 78 -6.70 -3.03 21.00
C GLY A 78 -5.60 -3.98 21.45
N LEU A 79 -5.76 -4.59 22.62
CA LEU A 79 -4.78 -5.51 23.22
C LEU A 79 -5.24 -6.96 23.07
N TYR A 80 -4.35 -7.83 22.59
CA TYR A 80 -4.61 -9.26 22.45
C TYR A 80 -3.68 -10.08 23.35
N ALA A 81 -4.19 -11.13 23.97
CA ALA A 81 -3.41 -12.15 24.67
C ALA A 81 -3.05 -13.27 23.67
N LEU A 82 -1.77 -13.41 23.36
CA LEU A 82 -1.24 -14.54 22.57
C LEU A 82 -0.91 -15.68 23.53
N GLY A 83 -1.66 -16.78 23.45
CA GLY A 83 -1.50 -17.89 24.38
C GLY A 83 -2.01 -17.53 25.79
N ASN A 84 -1.24 -17.86 26.82
CA ASN A 84 -1.55 -17.64 28.24
C ASN A 84 -0.55 -16.65 28.88
N PRO A 85 -0.52 -15.36 28.48
CA PRO A 85 0.46 -14.40 28.98
C PRO A 85 0.26 -14.07 30.46
N SER A 86 1.38 -13.80 31.12
CA SER A 86 1.48 -13.28 32.48
C SER A 86 1.79 -11.78 32.48
N PRO A 87 1.68 -11.08 33.62
CA PRO A 87 2.11 -9.68 33.72
C PRO A 87 3.61 -9.40 33.46
N GLU A 88 4.45 -10.44 33.35
CA GLU A 88 5.86 -10.34 32.95
C GLU A 88 6.09 -10.69 31.47
N SER A 89 5.05 -11.11 30.74
CA SER A 89 5.15 -11.59 29.36
C SER A 89 5.22 -10.44 28.34
N PRO A 90 6.07 -10.56 27.29
CA PRO A 90 6.43 -9.45 26.41
C PRO A 90 5.25 -8.85 25.66
N VAL A 91 5.27 -7.52 25.46
CA VAL A 91 4.31 -6.78 24.65
C VAL A 91 4.89 -6.50 23.26
N PHE A 92 4.30 -7.08 22.23
CA PHE A 92 4.64 -6.85 20.82
C PHE A 92 3.66 -5.87 20.15
N VAL A 93 4.12 -5.08 19.17
CA VAL A 93 3.24 -4.14 18.44
C VAL A 93 3.00 -4.58 17.00
N SER A 94 1.75 -4.49 16.53
CA SER A 94 1.38 -4.70 15.12
C SER A 94 0.45 -3.62 14.59
N ALA A 95 0.51 -3.41 13.28
CA ALA A 95 -0.55 -2.80 12.49
C ALA A 95 -1.83 -3.66 12.51
N ASN A 96 -3.01 -3.04 12.43
CA ASN A 96 -4.30 -3.74 12.35
C ASN A 96 -4.61 -4.40 11.00
N TYR A 97 -3.73 -4.30 10.00
CA TYR A 97 -3.86 -5.09 8.76
C TYR A 97 -3.73 -6.59 9.05
N THR A 98 -4.69 -7.42 8.61
CA THR A 98 -4.71 -8.86 8.96
C THR A 98 -3.42 -9.59 8.61
N LEU A 99 -2.81 -9.28 7.46
CA LEU A 99 -1.51 -9.88 7.07
C LEU A 99 -0.35 -9.48 7.99
N SER A 100 -0.37 -8.30 8.62
CA SER A 100 0.67 -7.89 9.58
C SER A 100 0.47 -8.56 10.93
N PHE A 101 -0.77 -8.55 11.46
CA PHE A 101 -1.12 -9.23 12.71
C PHE A 101 -0.87 -10.74 12.64
N ASP A 102 -1.30 -11.38 11.56
CA ASP A 102 -1.11 -12.83 11.36
C ASP A 102 0.37 -13.19 11.15
N ALA A 103 1.15 -12.35 10.47
CA ALA A 103 2.60 -12.57 10.32
C ALA A 103 3.37 -12.45 11.65
N LEU A 104 2.92 -11.59 12.57
CA LEU A 104 3.48 -11.51 13.92
C LEU A 104 3.13 -12.75 14.74
N ARG A 105 1.82 -13.02 14.96
CA ARG A 105 1.40 -14.11 15.86
C ARG A 105 1.84 -15.48 15.38
N SER A 106 1.86 -15.73 14.06
CA SER A 106 2.26 -17.04 13.53
C SER A 106 3.77 -17.30 13.52
N ALA A 107 4.58 -16.28 13.81
CA ALA A 107 6.01 -16.46 14.07
C ALA A 107 6.34 -16.74 15.55
N LEU A 108 5.32 -16.78 16.43
CA LEU A 108 5.46 -16.97 17.87
C LEU A 108 4.77 -18.27 18.38
N PRO A 109 5.05 -19.47 17.82
CA PRO A 109 4.54 -20.72 18.38
C PRO A 109 5.23 -21.05 19.71
N GLY A 110 4.46 -21.23 20.78
CA GLY A 110 5.00 -21.56 22.11
C GLY A 110 5.61 -20.38 22.87
N ILE A 111 5.34 -19.14 22.44
CA ILE A 111 5.71 -17.91 23.16
C ILE A 111 4.43 -17.20 23.57
N ASP A 112 4.20 -17.12 24.88
CA ASP A 112 3.09 -16.36 25.46
C ASP A 112 3.46 -14.87 25.55
N GLY A 113 2.53 -13.98 25.21
CA GLY A 113 2.76 -12.54 25.22
C GLY A 113 1.51 -11.73 24.91
N TYR A 114 1.64 -10.41 24.92
CA TYR A 114 0.58 -9.50 24.49
C TYR A 114 0.88 -8.92 23.11
N VAL A 115 -0.15 -8.72 22.29
CA VAL A 115 -0.04 -8.03 21.00
C VAL A 115 -0.90 -6.77 21.04
N LEU A 116 -0.24 -5.61 21.10
CA LEU A 116 -0.87 -4.29 21.00
C LEU A 116 -1.07 -3.96 19.51
N VAL A 117 -2.33 -3.83 19.11
CA VAL A 117 -2.74 -3.62 17.71
C VAL A 117 -3.12 -2.16 17.51
N LEU A 118 -2.32 -1.46 16.71
CA LEU A 118 -2.51 -0.06 16.34
C LEU A 118 -3.48 0.07 15.14
N ASP A 119 -4.36 1.06 15.17
CA ASP A 119 -5.21 1.38 14.01
C ASP A 119 -4.41 2.08 12.91
N THR A 120 -4.05 1.26 11.94
CA THR A 120 -3.32 1.64 10.74
C THR A 120 -4.22 1.72 9.52
N GLU A 121 -5.54 1.77 9.70
CA GLU A 121 -6.54 1.73 8.62
C GLU A 121 -6.43 0.49 7.70
N GLY A 122 -5.91 -0.63 8.20
CA GLY A 122 -5.65 -1.82 7.38
C GLY A 122 -4.46 -1.67 6.44
N ILE A 123 -3.51 -0.77 6.76
CA ILE A 123 -2.23 -0.61 6.06
C ILE A 123 -1.15 -1.39 6.82
N ASN A 124 -0.22 -2.05 6.12
CA ASN A 124 0.88 -2.75 6.79
C ASN A 124 1.81 -1.79 7.56
N VAL A 125 2.48 -2.30 8.60
CA VAL A 125 3.43 -1.56 9.47
C VAL A 125 4.29 -0.53 8.74
N TRP A 126 5.03 -0.94 7.70
CA TRP A 126 6.01 -0.07 7.04
C TRP A 126 5.35 1.05 6.24
N CYS A 127 4.30 0.72 5.48
CA CYS A 127 3.52 1.71 4.74
C CYS A 127 2.68 2.62 5.65
N ALA A 128 2.29 2.15 6.83
CA ALA A 128 1.58 2.93 7.84
C ALA A 128 2.53 3.88 8.59
N ALA A 129 3.75 3.43 8.91
CA ALA A 129 4.78 4.27 9.53
C ALA A 129 5.23 5.39 8.59
N GLY A 130 5.47 5.09 7.31
CA GLY A 130 5.74 6.11 6.29
C GLY A 130 4.55 7.05 5.95
N LYS A 131 3.39 6.83 6.57
CA LYS A 131 2.19 7.69 6.50
C LYS A 131 1.83 8.35 7.84
N GLY A 132 2.43 7.95 8.95
CA GLY A 132 2.13 8.42 10.30
C GLY A 132 1.00 7.67 11.05
N THR A 133 0.28 6.73 10.43
CA THR A 133 -0.79 5.97 11.12
C THR A 133 -0.24 4.85 12.01
N PHE A 134 0.97 4.36 11.74
CA PHE A 134 1.77 3.60 12.72
C PHE A 134 2.81 4.57 13.29
N GLY A 135 2.42 5.36 14.29
CA GLY A 135 3.26 6.46 14.81
C GLY A 135 3.05 6.76 16.30
N THR A 136 3.85 7.68 16.85
CA THR A 136 3.88 8.02 18.30
C THR A 136 2.47 8.19 18.87
N GLU A 137 1.65 9.04 18.26
CA GLU A 137 0.30 9.37 18.75
C GLU A 137 -0.60 8.15 18.95
N GLU A 138 -0.64 7.24 17.96
CA GLU A 138 -1.48 6.05 18.05
C GLU A 138 -0.89 5.02 19.02
N LEU A 139 0.43 4.91 19.14
CA LEU A 139 1.06 4.01 20.11
C LEU A 139 0.78 4.46 21.55
N VAL A 140 0.98 5.75 21.87
CA VAL A 140 0.67 6.33 23.19
C VAL A 140 -0.82 6.16 23.49
N ARG A 141 -1.70 6.58 22.58
CA ARG A 141 -3.16 6.45 22.71
C ARG A 141 -3.61 5.01 22.92
N ARG A 142 -3.00 4.03 22.26
CA ARG A 142 -3.35 2.60 22.44
C ARG A 142 -2.86 2.06 23.77
N THR A 143 -1.64 2.40 24.19
CA THR A 143 -1.09 2.04 25.50
C THR A 143 -1.98 2.55 26.64
N GLU A 144 -2.51 3.78 26.51
CA GLU A 144 -3.46 4.38 27.44
C GLU A 144 -4.85 3.71 27.37
N SER A 145 -5.48 3.67 26.18
CA SER A 145 -6.86 3.17 26.02
C SER A 145 -7.03 1.69 26.33
N THR A 146 -5.95 0.90 26.20
CA THR A 146 -5.92 -0.53 26.61
C THR A 146 -5.48 -0.73 28.06
N ARG A 147 -5.14 0.35 28.78
CA ARG A 147 -4.62 0.34 30.15
C ARG A 147 -3.46 -0.63 30.34
N LEU A 148 -2.52 -0.64 29.39
CA LEU A 148 -1.40 -1.58 29.37
C LEU A 148 -0.55 -1.57 30.66
N ARG A 149 -0.47 -0.41 31.35
CA ARG A 149 0.20 -0.25 32.65
C ARG A 149 -0.40 -1.11 33.77
N GLU A 150 -1.68 -1.50 33.67
CA GLU A 150 -2.40 -2.40 34.60
C GLU A 150 -2.23 -3.88 34.22
N VAL A 151 -1.92 -4.16 32.94
CA VAL A 151 -1.83 -5.53 32.40
C VAL A 151 -0.43 -6.12 32.56
N VAL A 152 0.61 -5.34 32.29
CA VAL A 152 2.02 -5.75 32.49
C VAL A 152 2.71 -4.94 33.58
N ARG A 153 3.64 -5.58 34.29
CA ARG A 153 4.48 -4.96 35.33
C ARG A 153 5.67 -4.22 34.74
N HIS A 154 6.30 -4.81 33.71
CA HIS A 154 7.42 -4.20 33.00
C HIS A 154 7.01 -2.95 32.21
N ARG A 155 8.00 -2.17 31.77
CA ARG A 155 7.81 -0.93 30.99
C ARG A 155 8.54 -0.91 29.64
N VAL A 156 8.70 -2.08 29.00
CA VAL A 156 9.22 -2.20 27.63
C VAL A 156 8.09 -2.58 26.65
N ILE A 157 8.13 -2.06 25.43
CA ILE A 157 7.26 -2.45 24.31
C ILE A 157 8.11 -2.76 23.06
N LEU A 158 7.93 -3.96 22.49
CA LEU A 158 8.66 -4.46 21.33
C LEU A 158 8.02 -4.01 20.01
N LEU A 159 8.69 -3.11 19.29
CA LEU A 159 8.27 -2.62 17.97
C LEU A 159 8.99 -3.34 16.83
N PRO A 160 8.31 -3.60 15.69
CA PRO A 160 8.96 -4.04 14.47
C PRO A 160 9.86 -2.93 13.89
N GLN A 161 11.07 -3.27 13.42
CA GLN A 161 12.07 -2.26 13.01
C GLN A 161 11.56 -1.28 11.92
N LEU A 162 10.68 -1.76 11.02
CA LEU A 162 10.11 -0.94 9.94
C LEU A 162 9.07 0.09 10.43
N GLY A 163 8.71 0.07 11.72
CA GLY A 163 7.91 1.10 12.38
C GLY A 163 8.71 2.34 12.82
N ALA A 164 10.04 2.25 12.87
CA ALA A 164 10.92 3.32 13.37
C ALA A 164 10.90 4.62 12.55
N SER A 165 10.29 4.64 11.36
CA SER A 165 10.11 5.85 10.56
C SER A 165 8.85 6.67 10.92
N GLY A 166 7.98 6.17 11.79
CA GLY A 166 6.76 6.86 12.24
C GLY A 166 6.63 7.01 13.75
N VAL A 167 7.36 6.20 14.54
CA VAL A 167 7.34 6.22 16.01
C VAL A 167 8.66 6.75 16.54
N ALA A 168 8.63 7.84 17.31
CA ALA A 168 9.80 8.37 18.00
C ALA A 168 9.87 7.82 19.43
N ALA A 169 10.84 6.94 19.69
CA ALA A 169 10.97 6.21 20.97
C ALA A 169 10.92 7.10 22.22
N HIS A 170 11.63 8.24 22.20
CA HIS A 170 11.70 9.15 23.34
C HIS A 170 10.35 9.82 23.67
N GLU A 171 9.57 10.23 22.66
CA GLU A 171 8.22 10.77 22.86
C GLU A 171 7.27 9.72 23.47
N VAL A 172 7.43 8.44 23.09
CA VAL A 172 6.64 7.33 23.64
C VAL A 172 7.01 7.07 25.10
N GLU A 173 8.31 7.12 25.43
CA GLU A 173 8.80 6.95 26.80
C GLU A 173 8.32 8.10 27.70
N GLU A 174 8.52 9.35 27.29
CA GLU A 174 8.11 10.55 28.03
C GLU A 174 6.60 10.56 28.34
N ARG A 175 5.76 10.21 27.36
CA ARG A 175 4.31 10.31 27.47
C ARG A 175 3.66 9.06 28.08
N SER A 176 4.02 7.88 27.57
CA SER A 176 3.40 6.62 27.98
C SER A 176 4.13 5.91 29.12
N GLY A 177 5.37 6.30 29.45
CA GLY A 177 6.19 5.65 30.46
C GLY A 177 6.62 4.23 30.06
N PHE A 178 6.70 3.95 28.76
CA PHE A 178 7.22 2.70 28.20
C PHE A 178 8.39 2.96 27.25
N GLU A 179 9.51 2.28 27.51
CA GLU A 179 10.65 2.20 26.60
C GLU A 179 10.28 1.44 25.32
N VAL A 180 10.77 1.91 24.17
CA VAL A 180 10.54 1.29 22.85
C VAL A 180 11.75 0.47 22.43
N GLU A 181 11.59 -0.85 22.40
CA GLU A 181 12.61 -1.78 21.94
C GLU A 181 12.36 -2.17 20.47
N TYR A 182 13.25 -1.80 19.55
CA TYR A 182 13.10 -2.16 18.13
C TYR A 182 13.67 -3.56 17.83
N GLY A 183 12.75 -4.52 17.68
CA GLY A 183 13.01 -5.90 17.25
C GLY A 183 13.41 -6.03 15.77
N PRO A 184 13.37 -7.25 15.19
CA PRO A 184 13.84 -7.53 13.83
C PRO A 184 12.94 -6.97 12.72
N VAL A 185 13.45 -6.98 11.48
CA VAL A 185 12.67 -6.66 10.26
C VAL A 185 11.62 -7.73 9.94
N ARG A 186 11.88 -8.99 10.26
CA ARG A 186 10.99 -10.13 10.00
C ARG A 186 10.57 -10.77 11.30
N ALA A 187 9.26 -11.00 11.46
CA ALA A 187 8.72 -11.66 12.66
C ALA A 187 9.26 -13.10 12.84
N SER A 188 9.65 -13.78 11.76
CA SER A 188 10.31 -15.10 11.79
C SER A 188 11.57 -15.15 12.66
N ASP A 189 12.24 -14.01 12.84
CA ASP A 189 13.52 -13.92 13.52
C ASP A 189 13.31 -13.58 15.02
N LEU A 190 12.08 -13.28 15.43
CA LEU A 190 11.69 -12.84 16.77
C LEU A 190 11.92 -13.89 17.87
N PRO A 191 11.69 -15.21 17.66
CA PRO A 191 12.04 -16.24 18.65
C PRO A 191 13.53 -16.37 18.96
N GLU A 192 14.41 -15.98 18.01
CA GLU A 192 15.86 -15.94 18.25
C GLU A 192 16.28 -14.61 18.88
N TYR A 193 15.69 -13.51 18.41
CA TYR A 193 15.87 -12.18 18.98
C TYR A 193 15.60 -12.14 20.49
N LEU A 194 14.47 -12.71 20.93
CA LEU A 194 14.02 -12.73 22.34
C LEU A 194 14.98 -13.46 23.30
N LYS A 195 15.92 -14.27 22.80
CA LYS A 195 16.96 -14.89 23.64
C LYS A 195 18.08 -13.93 24.04
N THR A 196 18.20 -12.80 23.36
CA THR A 196 19.38 -11.90 23.43
C THR A 196 19.06 -10.41 23.44
N HIS A 197 17.84 -10.01 23.04
CA HIS A 197 17.40 -8.63 22.85
C HIS A 197 18.37 -7.81 21.96
N ARG A 198 19.01 -8.48 20.97
CA ARG A 198 20.07 -7.89 20.13
C ARG A 198 19.90 -8.29 18.65
N ALA A 199 19.21 -7.44 17.88
CA ALA A 199 19.00 -7.66 16.45
C ALA A 199 20.32 -7.67 15.67
N THR A 200 20.69 -8.85 15.14
CA THR A 200 21.88 -9.08 14.32
C THR A 200 21.88 -8.25 13.02
N PRO A 201 23.04 -8.01 12.38
CA PRO A 201 23.11 -7.34 11.07
C PRO A 201 22.27 -7.99 9.97
N GLN A 202 21.93 -9.28 10.12
CA GLN A 202 21.08 -10.05 9.23
C GLN A 202 19.59 -9.77 9.49
N MET A 203 19.16 -9.78 10.76
CA MET A 203 17.81 -9.42 11.21
C MET A 203 17.42 -7.98 10.83
N ARG A 204 18.42 -7.09 10.70
CA ARG A 204 18.22 -5.67 10.33
C ARG A 204 18.12 -5.40 8.81
N ARG A 205 18.17 -6.42 7.94
CA ARG A 205 18.24 -6.25 6.47
C ARG A 205 16.99 -6.75 5.74
N VAL A 206 16.22 -5.82 5.17
CA VAL A 206 15.27 -6.13 4.07
C VAL A 206 16.07 -6.57 2.84
N ARG A 207 15.71 -7.72 2.22
CA ARG A 207 16.43 -8.28 1.07
C ARG A 207 15.67 -8.26 -0.26
N PHE A 208 14.34 -8.10 -0.24
CA PHE A 208 13.45 -8.23 -1.41
C PHE A 208 13.87 -9.34 -2.38
N ALA A 209 13.83 -10.58 -1.90
CA ALA A 209 14.12 -11.75 -2.72
C ALA A 209 13.06 -11.91 -3.82
N LEU A 210 13.31 -12.75 -4.82
CA LEU A 210 12.35 -13.02 -5.91
C LEU A 210 10.95 -13.34 -5.37
N ARG A 211 10.86 -14.16 -4.31
CA ARG A 211 9.59 -14.50 -3.62
C ARG A 211 8.86 -13.27 -3.06
N ASP A 212 9.56 -12.27 -2.52
CA ASP A 212 8.93 -11.04 -2.01
C ASP A 212 8.24 -10.26 -3.15
N ARG A 213 8.82 -10.26 -4.37
CA ARG A 213 8.28 -9.51 -5.52
C ARG A 213 7.20 -10.26 -6.28
N LEU A 214 7.32 -11.58 -6.42
CA LEU A 214 6.30 -12.45 -7.01
C LEU A 214 4.94 -12.34 -6.27
N ILE A 215 4.96 -12.03 -4.97
CA ILE A 215 3.74 -11.85 -4.14
C ILE A 215 2.90 -10.63 -4.58
N LEU A 216 3.47 -9.65 -5.30
CA LEU A 216 2.72 -8.50 -5.82
C LEU A 216 1.98 -8.80 -7.13
N ILE A 217 2.49 -9.71 -7.96
CA ILE A 217 1.96 -9.97 -9.31
C ILE A 217 0.43 -10.23 -9.32
N PRO A 218 -0.17 -11.03 -8.40
CA PRO A 218 -1.60 -11.31 -8.45
C PRO A 218 -2.51 -10.09 -8.21
N VAL A 219 -2.10 -9.12 -7.39
CA VAL A 219 -2.90 -7.91 -7.16
C VAL A 219 -2.76 -6.93 -8.32
N GLU A 220 -1.56 -6.80 -8.89
CA GLU A 220 -1.33 -5.97 -10.08
C GLU A 220 -2.07 -6.52 -11.32
N LEU A 221 -2.12 -7.86 -11.50
CA LEU A 221 -2.95 -8.49 -12.53
C LEU A 221 -4.44 -8.15 -12.36
N VAL A 222 -4.98 -8.22 -11.14
CA VAL A 222 -6.39 -7.86 -10.88
C VAL A 222 -6.67 -6.38 -11.15
N TYR A 223 -5.73 -5.48 -10.81
CA TYR A 223 -5.89 -4.04 -11.08
C TYR A 223 -5.82 -3.68 -12.57
N VAL A 224 -5.07 -4.43 -13.39
CA VAL A 224 -4.98 -4.20 -14.84
C VAL A 224 -6.07 -4.94 -15.62
N PHE A 225 -6.59 -6.07 -15.11
CA PHE A 225 -7.59 -6.89 -15.79
C PHE A 225 -8.87 -6.12 -16.16
N LEU A 226 -9.47 -5.38 -15.23
CA LEU A 226 -10.72 -4.67 -15.50
C LEU A 226 -10.54 -3.51 -16.51
N PRO A 227 -9.53 -2.63 -16.40
CA PRO A 227 -9.22 -1.64 -17.45
C PRO A 227 -9.00 -2.27 -18.83
N VAL A 228 -8.23 -3.37 -18.93
CA VAL A 228 -8.00 -4.06 -20.22
C VAL A 228 -9.29 -4.65 -20.78
N LEU A 229 -10.13 -5.26 -19.95
CA LEU A 229 -11.43 -5.80 -20.37
C LEU A 229 -12.38 -4.70 -20.88
N LEU A 230 -12.41 -3.54 -20.21
CA LEU A 230 -13.21 -2.38 -20.64
C LEU A 230 -12.70 -1.78 -21.95
N ILE A 231 -11.38 -1.66 -22.14
CA ILE A 231 -10.78 -1.19 -23.39
C ILE A 231 -11.08 -2.19 -24.54
N ALA A 232 -10.87 -3.48 -24.31
CA ALA A 232 -11.17 -4.52 -25.30
C ALA A 232 -12.66 -4.56 -25.68
N GLY A 233 -13.56 -4.43 -24.69
CA GLY A 233 -15.01 -4.33 -24.92
C GLY A 233 -15.39 -3.07 -25.71
N ALA A 234 -14.79 -1.91 -25.41
CA ALA A 234 -15.02 -0.68 -26.15
C ALA A 234 -14.54 -0.79 -27.61
N VAL A 235 -13.34 -1.33 -27.84
CA VAL A 235 -12.79 -1.57 -29.19
C VAL A 235 -13.68 -2.54 -29.96
N ALA A 236 -14.13 -3.63 -29.33
CA ALA A 236 -15.04 -4.59 -29.95
C ALA A 236 -16.37 -3.91 -30.36
N ILE A 237 -17.01 -3.17 -29.45
CA ILE A 237 -18.25 -2.44 -29.74
C ILE A 237 -18.05 -1.43 -30.88
N ILE A 238 -16.97 -0.65 -30.86
CA ILE A 238 -16.66 0.33 -31.93
C ILE A 238 -16.47 -0.39 -33.28
N SER A 239 -15.80 -1.55 -33.31
CA SER A 239 -15.60 -2.33 -34.53
C SER A 239 -16.89 -2.86 -35.16
N MET A 240 -18.00 -2.96 -34.40
CA MET A 240 -19.31 -3.35 -34.94
C MET A 240 -20.01 -2.23 -35.73
N TRP A 241 -19.56 -0.98 -35.61
CA TRP A 241 -20.11 0.19 -36.33
C TRP A 241 -19.20 0.69 -37.46
N LEU A 242 -18.01 0.10 -37.61
CA LEU A 242 -17.06 0.40 -38.67
C LEU A 242 -17.18 -0.66 -39.79
N PRO A 243 -16.72 -0.35 -41.02
CA PRO A 243 -16.48 -1.38 -42.02
C PRO A 243 -15.53 -2.46 -41.50
N PRO A 244 -15.58 -3.69 -42.03
CA PRO A 244 -14.52 -4.67 -41.81
C PRO A 244 -13.18 -4.09 -42.27
N VAL A 245 -12.19 -4.11 -41.38
CA VAL A 245 -10.87 -3.52 -41.59
C VAL A 245 -9.79 -4.45 -41.05
N ASP A 246 -8.64 -4.46 -41.69
CA ASP A 246 -7.51 -5.30 -41.26
C ASP A 246 -6.98 -4.82 -39.90
N VAL A 247 -7.20 -5.65 -38.89
CA VAL A 247 -6.78 -5.38 -37.50
C VAL A 247 -5.30 -5.71 -37.36
N ASP A 248 -4.50 -4.76 -36.86
CA ASP A 248 -3.13 -5.03 -36.45
C ASP A 248 -3.09 -5.89 -35.17
N TYR A 249 -3.22 -7.20 -35.38
CA TYR A 249 -3.11 -8.19 -34.31
C TYR A 249 -1.70 -8.19 -33.67
N ALA A 250 -0.65 -7.81 -34.39
CA ALA A 250 0.69 -7.70 -33.81
C ALA A 250 0.75 -6.56 -32.78
N PHE A 251 0.08 -5.43 -33.04
CA PHE A 251 -0.05 -4.34 -32.07
C PHE A 251 -0.88 -4.76 -30.86
N LEU A 252 -1.99 -5.48 -31.06
CA LEU A 252 -2.84 -5.96 -29.96
C LEU A 252 -2.12 -6.99 -29.07
N PHE A 253 -1.45 -7.98 -29.66
CA PHE A 253 -0.63 -8.93 -28.91
C PHE A 253 0.59 -8.26 -28.27
N GLY A 254 1.17 -7.25 -28.94
CA GLY A 254 2.24 -6.42 -28.40
C GLY A 254 1.82 -5.63 -27.17
N LEU A 255 0.60 -5.07 -27.16
CA LEU A 255 0.04 -4.39 -25.99
C LEU A 255 -0.18 -5.35 -24.82
N GLY A 256 -0.73 -6.54 -25.09
CA GLY A 256 -0.85 -7.61 -24.10
C GLY A 256 0.52 -8.04 -23.53
N ALA A 257 1.52 -8.20 -24.40
CA ALA A 257 2.88 -8.53 -24.01
C ALA A 257 3.55 -7.41 -23.18
N ALA A 258 3.35 -6.14 -23.54
CA ALA A 258 3.87 -4.99 -22.79
C ALA A 258 3.23 -4.86 -21.39
N VAL A 259 1.94 -5.19 -21.27
CA VAL A 259 1.23 -5.30 -19.99
C VAL A 259 1.79 -6.43 -19.13
N LEU A 260 1.87 -7.66 -19.68
CA LEU A 260 2.43 -8.81 -18.96
C LEU A 260 3.92 -8.59 -18.60
N ALA A 261 4.66 -7.88 -19.44
CA ALA A 261 6.03 -7.49 -19.17
C ALA A 261 6.10 -6.53 -17.97
N GLY A 262 5.23 -5.52 -17.91
CA GLY A 262 5.17 -4.57 -16.80
C GLY A 262 4.71 -5.21 -15.49
N VAL A 263 3.70 -6.09 -15.54
CA VAL A 263 3.07 -6.68 -14.34
C VAL A 263 3.82 -7.91 -13.80
N ALA A 264 4.36 -8.77 -14.67
CA ALA A 264 4.95 -10.05 -14.25
C ALA A 264 6.45 -10.15 -14.52
N LEU A 265 6.91 -9.81 -15.73
CA LEU A 265 8.33 -9.97 -16.10
C LEU A 265 9.24 -8.95 -15.41
N PHE A 266 8.76 -7.71 -15.23
CA PHE A 266 9.50 -6.62 -14.60
C PHE A 266 9.92 -6.92 -13.15
N PRO A 267 9.04 -7.29 -12.19
CA PRO A 267 9.47 -7.62 -10.83
C PRO A 267 10.44 -8.81 -10.75
N ILE A 268 10.37 -9.74 -11.71
CA ILE A 268 11.33 -10.82 -11.87
C ILE A 268 12.68 -10.24 -12.30
N LEU A 269 12.74 -9.55 -13.44
CA LEU A 269 13.98 -9.08 -14.06
C LEU A 269 14.63 -7.85 -13.40
N LEU A 270 13.92 -7.16 -12.50
CA LEU A 270 14.32 -5.93 -11.81
C LEU A 270 15.79 -5.82 -11.35
N PRO A 271 16.47 -6.88 -10.84
CA PRO A 271 17.88 -6.81 -10.45
C PRO A 271 18.85 -6.60 -11.61
N TRP A 272 18.53 -7.14 -12.80
CA TRP A 272 19.46 -7.25 -13.93
C TRP A 272 19.30 -6.14 -14.97
N ILE A 273 18.17 -5.41 -14.98
CA ILE A 273 17.95 -4.31 -15.93
C ILE A 273 18.88 -3.11 -15.55
N PRO A 274 19.76 -2.62 -16.45
CA PRO A 274 20.98 -1.89 -16.08
C PRO A 274 20.79 -0.36 -15.87
N THR A 275 19.78 0.05 -15.12
CA THR A 275 19.55 1.47 -14.73
C THR A 275 19.14 1.59 -13.25
N ARG A 276 18.95 2.83 -12.76
CA ARG A 276 18.52 3.11 -11.37
C ARG A 276 17.00 3.29 -11.25
N ASP A 277 16.44 4.17 -12.07
CA ASP A 277 15.03 4.59 -12.05
C ASP A 277 14.11 3.49 -12.63
N PHE A 278 12.93 3.30 -12.06
CA PHE A 278 11.99 2.23 -12.46
C PHE A 278 11.46 2.42 -13.88
N SER A 279 11.15 3.67 -14.23
CA SER A 279 10.73 4.13 -15.55
C SER A 279 11.77 3.76 -16.61
N SER A 280 13.05 4.03 -16.35
CA SER A 280 14.16 3.71 -17.26
C SER A 280 14.30 2.19 -17.45
N LYS A 281 14.14 1.40 -16.39
CA LYS A 281 14.14 -0.07 -16.49
C LYS A 281 12.94 -0.58 -17.30
N GLY A 282 11.75 -0.01 -17.09
CA GLY A 282 10.54 -0.40 -17.80
C GLY A 282 10.53 0.03 -19.27
N PHE A 283 11.16 1.16 -19.61
CA PHE A 283 11.43 1.54 -21.01
C PHE A 283 12.37 0.55 -21.70
N ILE A 284 13.45 0.11 -21.04
CA ILE A 284 14.36 -0.92 -21.59
C ILE A 284 13.61 -2.24 -21.80
N LEU A 285 12.87 -2.72 -20.79
CA LEU A 285 12.14 -3.98 -20.88
C LEU A 285 11.02 -3.92 -21.94
N GLY A 286 10.24 -2.86 -21.94
CA GLY A 286 9.17 -2.63 -22.92
C GLY A 286 9.70 -2.44 -24.34
N GLY A 287 10.88 -1.82 -24.50
CA GLY A 287 11.59 -1.74 -25.77
C GLY A 287 11.97 -3.12 -26.30
N LEU A 288 12.61 -3.95 -25.46
CA LEU A 288 12.95 -5.34 -25.82
C LEU A 288 11.72 -6.19 -26.16
N VAL A 289 10.60 -5.95 -25.49
CA VAL A 289 9.31 -6.61 -25.77
C VAL A 289 8.65 -6.06 -27.04
N ALA A 290 8.84 -4.78 -27.38
CA ALA A 290 8.31 -4.17 -28.60
C ALA A 290 9.03 -4.62 -29.88
N LEU A 291 10.34 -4.89 -29.80
CA LEU A 291 11.17 -5.30 -30.94
C LEU A 291 10.56 -6.41 -31.81
N PRO A 292 10.10 -7.58 -31.30
CA PRO A 292 9.51 -8.61 -32.15
C PRO A 292 8.25 -8.14 -32.89
N PHE A 293 7.37 -7.36 -32.26
CA PHE A 293 6.14 -6.87 -32.90
C PHE A 293 6.42 -5.78 -33.94
N ALA A 294 7.36 -4.87 -33.63
CA ALA A 294 7.87 -3.89 -34.59
C ALA A 294 8.56 -4.57 -35.80
N MET A 295 9.30 -5.66 -35.55
CA MET A 295 9.94 -6.47 -36.59
C MET A 295 8.91 -7.22 -37.45
N THR A 296 7.83 -7.77 -36.87
CA THR A 296 6.74 -8.33 -37.67
C THR A 296 6.03 -7.26 -38.50
N ALA A 297 5.73 -6.09 -37.94
CA ALA A 297 5.11 -5.00 -38.69
C ALA A 297 5.99 -4.49 -39.86
N PHE A 298 7.31 -4.45 -39.66
CA PHE A 298 8.28 -4.15 -40.72
C PHE A 298 8.29 -5.24 -41.81
N LEU A 299 8.39 -6.52 -41.43
CA LEU A 299 8.54 -7.64 -42.35
C LEU A 299 7.25 -8.03 -43.10
N SER A 300 6.07 -7.78 -42.52
CA SER A 300 4.79 -7.95 -43.22
C SER A 300 4.60 -6.97 -44.38
N ASN A 301 5.41 -5.90 -44.45
CA ASN A 301 5.35 -4.86 -45.48
C ASN A 301 6.51 -4.95 -46.51
N VAL A 302 7.17 -6.11 -46.63
CA VAL A 302 8.27 -6.32 -47.61
C VAL A 302 7.75 -6.17 -49.04
N GLY A 303 8.07 -5.03 -49.65
CA GLY A 303 7.59 -4.59 -50.97
C GLY A 303 7.00 -3.18 -50.96
N ALA A 304 6.46 -2.73 -49.82
CA ALA A 304 5.96 -1.38 -49.63
C ALA A 304 7.09 -0.32 -49.65
N PRO A 305 6.79 0.97 -49.89
CA PRO A 305 7.77 2.05 -49.73
C PRO A 305 8.44 2.03 -48.35
N GLY A 306 9.75 2.30 -48.27
CA GLY A 306 10.51 2.19 -47.02
C GLY A 306 9.99 3.06 -45.87
N TRP A 307 9.35 4.20 -46.17
CA TRP A 307 8.69 5.05 -45.16
C TRP A 307 7.45 4.39 -44.55
N LEU A 308 6.75 3.51 -45.28
CA LEU A 308 5.59 2.76 -44.80
C LEU A 308 6.03 1.53 -43.99
N GLN A 309 7.10 0.84 -44.40
CA GLN A 309 7.73 -0.25 -43.63
C GLN A 309 8.22 0.25 -42.25
N VAL A 310 9.01 1.33 -42.24
CA VAL A 310 9.44 2.00 -40.99
C VAL A 310 8.24 2.59 -40.25
N GLY A 311 7.26 3.12 -41.00
CA GLY A 311 5.98 3.60 -40.50
C GLY A 311 5.29 2.58 -39.59
N GLY A 312 4.98 1.38 -40.07
CA GLY A 312 4.29 0.35 -39.28
C GLY A 312 5.07 -0.14 -38.05
N ALA A 313 6.41 -0.10 -38.10
CA ALA A 313 7.26 -0.43 -36.96
C ALA A 313 7.24 0.63 -35.84
N LEU A 314 7.04 1.92 -36.18
CA LEU A 314 7.15 3.01 -35.21
C LEU A 314 6.05 3.04 -34.12
N PRO A 315 4.73 2.84 -34.40
CA PRO A 315 3.69 2.73 -33.39
C PRO A 315 4.02 1.71 -32.30
N HIS A 316 4.57 0.55 -32.69
CA HIS A 316 5.01 -0.49 -31.76
C HIS A 316 6.13 0.00 -30.84
N LEU A 317 7.17 0.62 -31.39
CA LEU A 317 8.32 1.14 -30.64
C LEU A 317 7.98 2.38 -29.80
N LEU A 318 6.93 3.12 -30.15
CA LEU A 318 6.52 4.34 -29.44
C LEU A 318 5.44 4.06 -28.37
N ALA A 319 4.49 3.16 -28.60
CA ALA A 319 3.38 2.90 -27.67
C ALA A 319 3.67 1.80 -26.65
N LEU A 320 4.36 0.72 -27.03
CA LEU A 320 4.55 -0.43 -26.13
C LEU A 320 5.53 -0.13 -24.96
N PRO A 321 6.67 0.55 -25.16
CA PRO A 321 7.60 0.82 -24.06
C PRO A 321 7.04 1.73 -22.96
N PRO A 322 6.29 2.81 -23.23
CA PRO A 322 5.56 3.56 -22.21
C PRO A 322 4.63 2.72 -21.33
N VAL A 323 3.94 1.72 -21.88
CA VAL A 323 3.02 0.86 -21.10
C VAL A 323 3.78 0.05 -20.06
N THR A 324 4.87 -0.62 -20.46
CA THR A 324 5.75 -1.33 -19.52
C THR A 324 6.43 -0.37 -18.54
N ALA A 325 6.83 0.82 -18.99
CA ALA A 325 7.47 1.85 -18.15
C ALA A 325 6.52 2.45 -17.09
N TYR A 326 5.25 2.65 -17.42
CA TYR A 326 4.23 3.12 -16.49
C TYR A 326 3.91 2.06 -15.44
N LEU A 327 3.66 0.81 -15.86
CA LEU A 327 3.36 -0.30 -14.97
C LEU A 327 4.53 -0.64 -14.02
N ALA A 328 5.78 -0.43 -14.46
CA ALA A 328 6.96 -0.59 -13.62
C ALA A 328 6.93 0.28 -12.33
N LEU A 329 6.29 1.46 -12.35
CA LEU A 329 6.23 2.37 -11.21
C LEU A 329 5.49 1.77 -9.99
N ASN A 330 4.55 0.83 -10.20
CA ASN A 330 3.85 0.14 -9.12
C ASN A 330 4.80 -0.70 -8.25
N PHE A 331 5.92 -1.15 -8.82
CA PHE A 331 6.91 -1.99 -8.13
C PHE A 331 7.97 -1.20 -7.34
N THR A 332 7.87 0.13 -7.27
CA THR A 332 8.79 0.99 -6.48
C THR A 332 8.91 0.57 -5.01
N GLY A 333 7.83 0.04 -4.42
CA GLY A 333 7.80 -0.53 -3.06
C GLY A 333 8.45 -1.92 -2.89
N SER A 334 9.04 -2.50 -3.94
CA SER A 334 9.69 -3.83 -3.92
C SER A 334 11.22 -3.79 -3.86
N THR A 335 11.79 -2.64 -3.45
CA THR A 335 13.24 -2.39 -3.34
C THR A 335 13.59 -1.51 -2.14
N THR A 336 14.85 -1.53 -1.71
CA THR A 336 15.37 -0.78 -0.54
C THR A 336 15.94 0.60 -0.87
N PHE A 337 16.09 0.97 -2.15
CA PHE A 337 16.76 2.20 -2.57
C PHE A 337 15.79 3.32 -3.01
N THR A 338 14.49 3.05 -3.02
CA THR A 338 13.45 4.04 -3.34
C THR A 338 13.11 4.90 -2.13
N SER A 339 12.69 6.14 -2.38
CA SER A 339 12.19 7.07 -1.36
C SER A 339 11.03 7.88 -1.92
N ARG A 340 10.13 8.36 -1.05
CA ARG A 340 8.93 9.13 -1.47
C ARG A 340 9.29 10.35 -2.34
N SER A 341 10.40 11.03 -2.03
CA SER A 341 10.89 12.17 -2.81
C SER A 341 11.67 11.76 -4.08
N GLY A 342 12.27 10.57 -4.11
CA GLY A 342 12.82 9.97 -5.33
C GLY A 342 11.72 9.61 -6.32
N VAL A 343 10.78 8.75 -5.91
CA VAL A 343 9.66 8.28 -6.75
C VAL A 343 8.80 9.45 -7.23
N ARG A 344 8.54 10.48 -6.40
CA ARG A 344 7.86 11.69 -6.86
C ARG A 344 8.60 12.38 -8.01
N ARG A 345 9.92 12.59 -7.90
CA ARG A 345 10.73 13.21 -8.96
C ARG A 345 10.77 12.36 -10.23
N GLU A 346 10.76 11.04 -10.07
CA GLU A 346 10.70 10.10 -11.18
C GLU A 346 9.37 10.22 -11.95
N ILE A 347 8.23 10.16 -11.25
CA ILE A 347 6.89 10.30 -11.83
C ILE A 347 6.75 11.63 -12.60
N PHE A 348 7.10 12.76 -11.98
CA PHE A 348 6.99 14.08 -12.63
C PHE A 348 7.95 14.26 -13.82
N ARG A 349 9.03 13.47 -13.93
CA ARG A 349 9.93 13.47 -15.09
C ARG A 349 9.40 12.59 -16.22
N TYR A 350 9.06 11.34 -15.93
CA TYR A 350 8.86 10.32 -16.97
C TYR A 350 7.41 10.14 -17.41
N VAL A 351 6.40 10.36 -16.56
CA VAL A 351 4.99 10.17 -16.95
C VAL A 351 4.56 11.10 -18.12
N PRO A 352 4.96 12.39 -18.18
CA PRO A 352 4.71 13.21 -19.37
C PRO A 352 5.36 12.64 -20.64
N ILE A 353 6.57 12.09 -20.53
CA ILE A 353 7.30 11.49 -21.67
C ILE A 353 6.60 10.20 -22.12
N MET A 354 6.18 9.34 -21.20
CA MET A 354 5.38 8.13 -21.47
C MET A 354 4.09 8.50 -22.21
N ALA A 355 3.36 9.51 -21.73
CA ALA A 355 2.11 9.97 -22.34
C ALA A 355 2.30 10.51 -23.76
N TRP A 356 3.33 11.33 -24.00
CA TRP A 356 3.65 11.83 -25.33
C TRP A 356 4.08 10.73 -26.29
N MET A 357 4.99 9.82 -25.86
CA MET A 357 5.42 8.69 -26.71
C MET A 357 4.24 7.79 -27.07
N PHE A 358 3.38 7.44 -26.11
CA PHE A 358 2.18 6.64 -26.34
C PHE A 358 1.21 7.34 -27.28
N GLY A 359 0.91 8.62 -27.03
CA GLY A 359 0.02 9.41 -27.89
C GLY A 359 0.51 9.54 -29.32
N ILE A 360 1.81 9.80 -29.53
CA ILE A 360 2.41 9.87 -30.87
C ILE A 360 2.37 8.50 -31.56
N GLY A 361 2.66 7.41 -30.83
CA GLY A 361 2.56 6.05 -31.38
C GLY A 361 1.15 5.69 -31.85
N ILE A 362 0.12 6.00 -31.05
CA ILE A 362 -1.29 5.76 -31.40
C ILE A 362 -1.73 6.65 -32.57
N VAL A 363 -1.41 7.95 -32.55
CA VAL A 363 -1.75 8.87 -33.65
C VAL A 363 -1.08 8.46 -34.95
N LEU A 364 0.21 8.05 -34.91
CA LEU A 364 0.91 7.56 -36.09
C LEU A 364 0.27 6.27 -36.63
N GLY A 365 -0.11 5.33 -35.76
CA GLY A 365 -0.84 4.13 -36.17
C GLY A 365 -2.16 4.44 -36.86
N ILE A 366 -2.96 5.36 -36.30
CA ILE A 366 -4.23 5.80 -36.90
C ILE A 366 -4.00 6.51 -38.24
N VAL A 367 -2.99 7.37 -38.36
CA VAL A 367 -2.67 8.08 -39.60
C VAL A 367 -2.24 7.11 -40.69
N LEU A 368 -1.37 6.14 -40.39
CA LEU A 368 -0.93 5.12 -41.35
C LEU A 368 -2.09 4.23 -41.79
N PHE A 369 -2.93 3.79 -40.85
CA PHE A 369 -4.14 3.03 -41.13
C PHE A 369 -5.12 3.77 -42.05
N LEU A 370 -5.35 5.07 -41.80
CA LEU A 370 -6.16 5.91 -42.69
C LEU A 370 -5.53 6.10 -44.07
N ILE A 371 -4.20 6.20 -44.17
CA ILE A 371 -3.50 6.26 -45.45
C ILE A 371 -3.70 4.96 -46.24
N THR A 372 -3.56 3.78 -45.62
CA THR A 372 -3.81 2.49 -46.30
C THR A 372 -5.28 2.27 -46.67
N LEU A 373 -6.22 2.89 -45.94
CA LEU A 373 -7.66 2.77 -46.21
C LEU A 373 -8.13 3.72 -47.33
N VAL A 374 -7.47 4.87 -47.50
CA VAL A 374 -7.81 5.88 -48.53
C VAL A 374 -6.96 5.72 -49.81
N GLY A 375 -5.71 5.27 -49.68
CA GLY A 375 -4.78 5.07 -50.79
C GLY A 375 -4.37 3.61 -50.91
N GLY A 376 -5.08 2.84 -51.75
CA GLY A 376 -4.69 1.48 -52.11
C GLY A 376 -3.40 1.46 -52.92
N PHE A 377 -2.39 0.74 -52.40
CA PHE A 377 -1.09 0.46 -53.01
C PHE A 377 -0.78 -1.03 -52.85
#